data_AF-A0A2E5TR76-F1
#
_entry.id   AF-A0A2E5TR76-F1
#
_cell.length_a   1.000
_cell.length_b   1.000
_cell.length_c   1.000
_cell.angle_alpha   90.00
_cell.angle_beta   90.00
_cell.angle_gamma   90.00
#
_symmetry.space_group_name_H-M   'P 1'
#
loop_
_entity.id
_entity.type
_entity.pdbx_description
1 polymer ?
#
loop_
_entity_poly.entity_id
_entity_poly.type
_entity_poly.pdbx_seq_one_letter_code
_entity_poly.pdbx_strand_id
1 'polypeptide(L)'
;MLLSVLCLHEMHTIRGINLFSFGYFSSQLLTLFITVSTTLKPFEFIWKSPLLFLAMFTMTFICLIELFNKQTKKEKNSSYSLFINTAIINLTFPYAILIRNGEFGFESCLLLLCVISSVDSAAYFTGKLAGKTKLSSLSPKKTIEGIIGGISTGIIMGIVSIVILKLQFSVYFCLVMILVLIAPVGDLYESMLKRNFNLKNSSEILPGHGGIFDRFDSYIFCFPIFYYLTILLNAL
;
A
#
# COMPACT_ATOMS: atom_id res chain seq x y z
N MET A 1 1.78 -10.31 -9.54
CA MET A 1 1.60 -11.74 -9.23
C MET A 1 2.65 -12.24 -8.24
N LEU A 2 3.95 -12.27 -8.60
CA LEU A 2 4.98 -12.67 -7.63
C LEU A 2 5.01 -11.73 -6.41
N LEU A 3 4.90 -10.43 -6.65
CA LEU A 3 4.88 -9.41 -5.60
C LEU A 3 3.79 -9.65 -4.53
N SER A 4 2.55 -9.96 -4.95
CA SER A 4 1.44 -10.20 -4.02
C SER A 4 1.63 -11.47 -3.18
N VAL A 5 2.15 -12.54 -3.79
CA VAL A 5 2.46 -13.81 -3.09
C VAL A 5 3.56 -13.59 -2.04
N LEU A 6 4.62 -12.88 -2.40
CA LEU A 6 5.73 -12.57 -1.49
C LEU A 6 5.30 -11.63 -0.36
N CYS A 7 4.53 -10.59 -0.66
CA CYS A 7 3.99 -9.70 0.37
C CYS A 7 3.06 -10.46 1.33
N LEU A 8 2.20 -11.34 0.82
CA LEU A 8 1.34 -12.17 1.67
C LEU A 8 2.15 -13.13 2.54
N HIS A 9 3.21 -13.73 1.99
CA HIS A 9 4.12 -14.58 2.76
C HIS A 9 4.72 -13.80 3.94
N GLU A 10 5.27 -12.61 3.67
CA GLU A 10 5.85 -11.77 4.72
C GLU A 10 4.82 -11.36 5.78
N MET A 11 3.61 -10.95 5.38
CA MET A 11 2.54 -10.64 6.33
C MET A 11 2.16 -11.85 7.21
N HIS A 12 2.11 -13.06 6.64
CA HIS A 12 1.87 -14.27 7.40
C HIS A 12 3.02 -14.57 8.39
N THR A 13 4.28 -14.37 7.99
CA THR A 13 5.44 -14.52 8.88
C THR A 13 5.44 -13.51 10.02
N ILE A 14 5.07 -12.24 9.76
CA ILE A 14 4.94 -11.20 10.81
C ILE A 14 3.96 -11.66 11.90
N ARG A 15 2.82 -12.23 11.51
CA ARG A 15 1.79 -12.70 12.45
C ARG A 15 2.08 -14.09 13.04
N GLY A 16 3.22 -14.70 12.71
CA GLY A 16 3.63 -16.01 13.21
C GLY A 16 2.75 -17.18 12.75
N ILE A 17 2.13 -17.07 11.57
CA ILE A 17 1.31 -18.14 11.00
C ILE A 17 2.21 -19.31 10.58
N ASN A 18 1.79 -20.54 10.90
CA ASN A 18 2.52 -21.74 10.49
C ASN A 18 2.50 -21.90 8.95
N LEU A 19 3.69 -21.83 8.35
CA LEU A 19 3.91 -21.93 6.90
C LEU A 19 3.53 -23.31 6.33
N PHE A 20 3.43 -24.34 7.18
CA PHE A 20 3.00 -25.68 6.77
C PHE A 20 1.51 -25.94 7.02
N SER A 21 0.74 -24.93 7.44
CA SER A 21 -0.69 -25.08 7.64
C SER A 21 -1.47 -25.12 6.32
N PHE A 22 -2.55 -25.89 6.27
CA PHE A 22 -3.46 -25.92 5.12
C PHE A 22 -3.99 -24.52 4.77
N GLY A 23 -4.28 -23.69 5.79
CA GLY A 23 -4.72 -22.32 5.61
C GLY A 23 -3.71 -21.45 4.88
N TYR A 24 -2.41 -21.60 5.17
CA TYR A 24 -1.36 -20.83 4.50
C TYR A 24 -1.27 -21.18 3.01
N PHE A 25 -1.32 -22.47 2.67
CA PHE A 25 -1.29 -22.88 1.25
C PHE A 25 -2.53 -22.43 0.50
N SER A 26 -3.71 -22.53 1.13
CA SER A 26 -4.96 -22.09 0.50
C SER A 26 -5.01 -20.58 0.30
N SER A 27 -4.50 -19.77 1.23
CA SER A 27 -4.42 -18.31 1.04
C SER A 27 -3.48 -17.91 -0.10
N GLN A 28 -2.34 -18.60 -0.25
CA GLN A 28 -1.40 -18.34 -1.34
C GLN A 28 -1.98 -18.73 -2.70
N LEU A 29 -2.63 -19.90 -2.79
CA LEU A 29 -3.32 -20.33 -4.00
C LEU A 29 -4.46 -19.38 -4.38
N LEU A 30 -5.25 -18.95 -3.40
CA LEU A 30 -6.31 -17.96 -3.62
C LEU A 30 -5.74 -16.64 -4.15
N THR A 31 -4.63 -16.18 -3.57
CA THR A 31 -3.97 -14.94 -3.98
C THR A 31 -3.39 -15.03 -5.39
N LEU A 32 -2.81 -16.18 -5.74
CA LEU A 32 -2.39 -16.46 -7.11
C LEU A 32 -3.60 -16.42 -8.04
N PHE A 33 -4.68 -17.14 -7.73
CA PHE A 33 -5.89 -17.18 -8.56
C PHE A 33 -6.51 -15.79 -8.77
N ILE A 34 -6.67 -15.00 -7.71
CA ILE A 34 -7.20 -13.64 -7.78
C ILE A 34 -6.29 -12.74 -8.62
N THR A 35 -4.97 -12.83 -8.44
CA THR A 35 -4.06 -11.99 -9.22
C THR A 35 -3.98 -12.42 -10.69
N VAL A 36 -4.13 -13.71 -11.00
CA VAL A 36 -4.30 -14.22 -12.39
C VAL A 36 -5.60 -13.67 -12.98
N SER A 37 -6.71 -13.66 -12.24
CA SER A 37 -7.99 -13.23 -12.81
C SER A 37 -7.97 -11.79 -13.31
N THR A 38 -7.11 -10.92 -12.75
CA THR A 38 -6.91 -9.54 -13.23
C THR A 38 -6.38 -9.44 -14.66
N THR A 39 -5.67 -10.45 -15.15
CA THR A 39 -5.09 -10.45 -16.50
C THR A 39 -6.04 -11.04 -17.54
N LEU A 40 -7.13 -11.66 -17.10
CA LEU A 40 -8.10 -12.33 -17.93
C LEU A 40 -9.27 -11.40 -18.25
N LYS A 41 -9.43 -11.03 -19.53
CA LYS A 41 -10.51 -10.14 -20.02
C LYS A 41 -11.92 -10.47 -19.50
N PRO A 42 -12.36 -11.74 -19.40
CA PRO A 42 -13.71 -12.07 -18.90
C PRO A 42 -13.98 -11.58 -17.48
N PHE A 43 -12.94 -11.39 -16.66
CA PHE A 43 -13.07 -10.98 -15.26
C PHE A 43 -12.92 -9.47 -15.05
N GLU A 44 -12.65 -8.68 -16.09
CA GLU A 44 -12.44 -7.22 -15.97
C GLU A 44 -13.64 -6.49 -15.35
N PHE A 45 -14.87 -6.94 -15.67
CA PHE A 45 -16.11 -6.39 -15.10
C PHE A 45 -16.15 -6.48 -13.57
N ILE A 46 -15.59 -7.55 -12.99
CA ILE A 46 -15.54 -7.74 -11.53
C ILE A 46 -14.72 -6.60 -10.91
N TRP A 47 -13.53 -6.33 -11.46
CA TRP A 47 -12.60 -5.32 -10.94
C TRP A 47 -13.10 -3.88 -11.04
N LYS A 48 -14.02 -3.61 -11.98
CA LYS A 48 -14.71 -2.32 -12.10
C LYS A 48 -15.99 -2.22 -11.26
N SER A 49 -16.38 -3.31 -10.57
CA SER A 49 -17.65 -3.33 -9.83
C SER A 49 -17.65 -2.37 -8.62
N PRO A 50 -18.77 -1.67 -8.36
CA PRO A 50 -18.92 -0.84 -7.17
C PRO A 50 -18.81 -1.63 -5.85
N LEU A 51 -19.12 -2.93 -5.88
CA LEU A 51 -19.01 -3.81 -4.71
C LEU A 51 -17.55 -3.98 -4.26
N LEU A 52 -16.62 -4.17 -5.20
CA LEU A 52 -15.20 -4.25 -4.87
C LEU A 52 -14.63 -2.92 -4.40
N PHE A 53 -15.12 -1.80 -4.95
CA PHE A 53 -14.79 -0.47 -4.44
C PHE A 53 -15.22 -0.32 -2.97
N LEU A 54 -16.46 -0.71 -2.64
CA LEU A 54 -16.97 -0.67 -1.28
C LEU A 54 -16.16 -1.60 -0.35
N ALA A 55 -15.85 -2.82 -0.80
CA ALA A 55 -15.05 -3.78 -0.02
C ALA A 55 -13.63 -3.26 0.25
N MET A 56 -13.02 -2.59 -0.73
CA MET A 56 -11.74 -1.91 -0.53
C MET A 56 -11.87 -0.79 0.50
N PHE A 57 -12.86 0.09 0.33
CA PHE A 57 -13.06 1.22 1.24
C PHE A 57 -13.29 0.76 2.68
N THR A 58 -14.14 -0.26 2.89
CA THR A 58 -14.36 -0.85 4.21
C THR A 58 -13.09 -1.46 4.79
N MET A 59 -12.29 -2.16 3.98
CA MET A 59 -11.00 -2.69 4.44
C MET A 59 -10.00 -1.60 4.81
N THR A 60 -9.89 -0.52 4.03
CA THR A 60 -9.04 0.62 4.39
C THR A 60 -9.51 1.27 5.68
N PHE A 61 -10.81 1.41 5.88
CA PHE A 61 -11.39 1.95 7.10
C PHE A 61 -11.12 1.05 8.32
N ILE A 62 -11.22 -0.27 8.17
CA ILE A 62 -10.84 -1.23 9.21
C ILE A 62 -9.36 -1.07 9.56
N CYS A 63 -8.46 -1.01 8.57
CA CYS A 63 -7.03 -0.82 8.82
C CYS A 63 -6.72 0.50 9.52
N LEU A 64 -7.44 1.57 9.18
CA LEU A 64 -7.36 2.87 9.87
C LEU A 64 -7.82 2.77 11.32
N ILE A 65 -8.93 2.08 11.60
CA ILE A 65 -9.42 1.85 12.97
C ILE A 65 -8.37 1.07 13.78
N GLU A 66 -7.78 0.01 13.22
CA GLU A 66 -6.70 -0.75 13.86
C GLU A 66 -5.51 0.17 14.20
N LEU A 67 -5.14 1.03 13.24
CA LEU A 67 -4.06 2.02 13.41
C LEU A 67 -4.33 3.02 14.53
N PHE A 68 -5.53 3.62 14.58
CA PHE A 68 -5.91 4.59 15.60
C PHE A 68 -6.04 3.97 16.99
N ASN A 69 -6.57 2.76 17.08
CA ASN A 69 -6.64 2.02 18.33
C ASN A 69 -5.27 1.54 18.81
N LYS A 70 -4.20 1.74 18.01
CA LYS A 70 -2.83 1.26 18.25
C LYS A 70 -2.78 -0.23 18.58
N GLN A 71 -3.77 -0.97 18.09
CA GLN A 71 -4.00 -2.36 18.43
C GLN A 71 -4.31 -3.10 17.15
N THR A 72 -3.36 -3.95 16.74
CA THR A 72 -3.79 -5.29 16.40
C THR A 72 -3.76 -6.04 17.72
N LYS A 73 -4.89 -6.54 18.21
CA LYS A 73 -4.82 -7.55 19.27
C LYS A 73 -3.79 -8.58 18.80
N LYS A 74 -2.84 -8.95 19.67
CA LYS A 74 -1.95 -10.09 19.42
C LYS A 74 -2.84 -11.33 19.47
N GLU A 75 -3.65 -11.48 18.44
CA GLU A 75 -4.76 -12.38 18.40
C GLU A 75 -4.17 -13.75 18.14
N LYS A 76 -4.25 -14.61 19.14
CA LYS A 76 -3.80 -16.00 19.04
C LYS A 76 -4.61 -16.79 18.00
N ASN A 77 -5.74 -16.26 17.52
CA ASN A 77 -6.56 -16.95 16.55
C ASN A 77 -5.92 -16.86 15.14
N SER A 78 -5.19 -17.92 14.80
CA SER A 78 -4.50 -18.04 13.51
C SER A 78 -5.44 -17.83 12.32
N SER A 79 -6.70 -18.27 12.39
CA SER A 79 -7.67 -18.15 11.29
C SER A 79 -8.06 -16.70 10.97
N TYR A 80 -8.30 -15.87 11.97
CA TYR A 80 -8.63 -14.45 11.74
C TYR A 80 -7.43 -13.70 11.16
N SER A 81 -6.24 -13.96 11.71
CA SER A 81 -5.00 -13.35 11.22
C SER A 81 -4.71 -13.71 9.76
N LEU A 82 -5.04 -14.93 9.37
CA LEU A 82 -4.90 -15.44 8.01
C LEU A 82 -5.92 -14.77 7.08
N PHE A 83 -7.18 -14.68 7.50
CA PHE A 83 -8.23 -14.02 6.73
C PHE A 83 -7.89 -12.55 6.43
N ILE A 84 -7.52 -11.77 7.46
CA ILE A 84 -7.18 -10.35 7.27
C ILE A 84 -6.00 -10.15 6.33
N ASN A 85 -4.89 -10.87 6.52
CA ASN A 85 -3.71 -10.70 5.67
C ASN A 85 -4.06 -11.03 4.21
N THR A 86 -4.82 -12.11 4.00
CA THR A 86 -5.26 -12.53 2.66
C THR A 86 -6.20 -11.50 2.04
N ALA A 87 -7.14 -10.95 2.81
CA ALA A 87 -8.07 -9.93 2.35
C ALA A 87 -7.35 -8.62 1.98
N ILE A 88 -6.42 -8.15 2.81
CA ILE A 88 -5.64 -6.94 2.54
C ILE A 88 -4.89 -7.09 1.22
N ILE A 89 -4.11 -8.16 1.03
CA ILE A 89 -3.33 -8.33 -0.20
C ILE A 89 -4.24 -8.47 -1.43
N ASN A 90 -5.30 -9.26 -1.34
CA ASN A 90 -6.18 -9.54 -2.49
C ASN A 90 -7.09 -8.37 -2.86
N LEU A 91 -7.32 -7.42 -1.96
CA LEU A 91 -8.10 -6.21 -2.25
C LEU A 91 -7.22 -5.00 -2.61
N THR A 92 -5.89 -5.16 -2.69
CA THR A 92 -4.98 -4.02 -2.91
C THR A 92 -3.95 -4.27 -4.02
N PHE A 93 -3.17 -5.35 -3.94
CA PHE A 93 -2.09 -5.62 -4.91
C PHE A 93 -2.56 -5.95 -6.34
N PRO A 94 -3.71 -6.60 -6.57
CA PRO A 94 -4.28 -6.76 -7.91
C PRO A 94 -4.38 -5.47 -8.72
N TYR A 95 -4.64 -4.34 -8.05
CA TYR A 95 -4.79 -3.04 -8.69
C TYR A 95 -3.49 -2.51 -9.30
N ALA A 96 -2.32 -2.97 -8.83
CA ALA A 96 -1.05 -2.66 -9.49
C ALA A 96 -1.01 -3.19 -10.93
N ILE A 97 -1.57 -4.38 -11.18
CA ILE A 97 -1.64 -5.00 -12.51
C ILE A 97 -2.66 -4.25 -13.37
N LEU A 98 -3.81 -3.90 -12.79
CA LEU A 98 -4.86 -3.16 -13.50
C LEU A 98 -4.38 -1.76 -13.93
N ILE A 99 -3.69 -1.03 -13.05
CA ILE A 99 -3.06 0.25 -13.38
C ILE A 99 -2.06 0.05 -14.52
N ARG A 100 -1.19 -0.96 -14.41
CA ARG A 100 -0.16 -1.24 -15.43
C ARG A 100 -0.74 -1.57 -16.82
N ASN A 101 -1.91 -2.21 -16.85
CA ASN A 101 -2.57 -2.61 -18.10
C ASN A 101 -3.53 -1.54 -18.65
N GLY A 102 -3.68 -0.40 -17.97
CA GLY A 102 -4.45 0.75 -18.45
C GLY A 102 -3.74 1.52 -19.56
N GLU A 103 -4.44 2.49 -20.16
CA GLU A 103 -3.98 3.28 -21.31
C GLU A 103 -2.63 3.99 -21.09
N PHE A 104 -2.42 4.55 -19.89
CA PHE A 104 -1.15 5.18 -19.47
C PHE A 104 -0.46 4.36 -18.39
N GLY A 105 -0.48 3.03 -18.52
CA GLY A 105 -0.11 2.14 -17.43
C GLY A 105 1.36 2.21 -17.04
N PHE A 106 2.29 2.41 -17.98
CA PHE A 106 3.71 2.55 -17.66
C PHE A 106 3.98 3.85 -16.91
N GLU A 107 3.45 4.95 -17.42
CA GLU A 107 3.59 6.30 -16.90
C GLU A 107 2.96 6.41 -15.51
N SER A 108 1.78 5.83 -15.32
CA SER A 108 1.08 5.79 -14.03
C SER A 108 1.89 5.05 -12.97
N CYS A 109 2.46 3.90 -13.32
CA CYS A 109 3.35 3.18 -12.40
C CYS A 109 4.61 3.98 -12.06
N LEU A 110 5.20 4.69 -13.03
CA LEU A 110 6.39 5.51 -12.83
C LEU A 110 6.07 6.73 -11.94
N LEU A 111 4.93 7.39 -12.15
CA LEU A 111 4.44 8.48 -11.31
C LEU A 111 4.23 8.01 -9.87
N LEU A 112 3.55 6.87 -9.65
CA LEU A 112 3.36 6.28 -8.32
C LEU A 112 4.70 6.06 -7.63
N LEU A 113 5.67 5.46 -8.34
CA LEU A 113 7.00 5.20 -7.81
C LEU A 113 7.71 6.50 -7.42
N CYS A 114 7.76 7.49 -8.32
CA CYS A 114 8.41 8.77 -8.06
C CYS A 114 7.78 9.51 -6.89
N VAL A 115 6.45 9.61 -6.85
CA VAL A 115 5.72 10.31 -5.78
C VAL A 115 5.96 9.62 -4.44
N ILE A 116 5.66 8.32 -4.33
CA ILE A 116 5.75 7.60 -3.05
C ILE A 116 7.20 7.57 -2.53
N SER A 117 8.17 7.24 -3.40
CA SER A 117 9.59 7.22 -2.99
C SER A 117 10.11 8.60 -2.57
N SER A 118 9.64 9.67 -3.22
CA SER A 118 10.01 11.04 -2.85
C SER A 118 9.40 11.47 -1.52
N VAL A 119 8.14 11.11 -1.24
CA VAL A 119 7.47 11.36 0.03
C VAL A 119 8.25 10.72 1.17
N ASP A 120 8.58 9.43 1.05
CA ASP A 120 9.30 8.69 2.10
C ASP A 120 10.72 9.25 2.33
N SER A 121 11.45 9.51 1.24
CA SER A 121 12.82 10.03 1.31
C SER A 121 12.85 11.42 1.95
N ALA A 122 11.99 12.32 1.48
CA ALA A 122 11.94 13.68 2.01
C ALA A 122 11.41 13.71 3.44
N ALA A 123 10.44 12.87 3.79
CA ALA A 123 9.96 12.76 5.17
C ALA A 123 11.08 12.31 6.12
N TYR A 124 11.94 11.38 5.68
CA TYR A 124 13.12 10.98 6.44
C TYR A 124 14.12 12.14 6.62
N PHE A 125 14.51 12.83 5.54
CA PHE A 125 15.51 13.89 5.62
C PHE A 125 15.03 15.12 6.37
N THR A 126 13.82 15.61 6.05
CA THR A 126 13.22 16.77 6.74
C THR A 126 12.91 16.45 8.19
N GLY A 127 12.43 15.23 8.49
CA GLY A 127 12.23 14.77 9.86
C GLY A 127 13.53 14.68 10.65
N LYS A 128 14.65 14.26 10.03
CA LYS A 128 15.96 14.20 10.69
C LYS A 128 16.57 15.58 10.93
N LEU A 129 16.41 16.52 9.99
CA LEU A 129 17.01 17.85 10.06
C LEU A 129 16.20 18.84 10.90
N ALA A 130 14.87 18.78 10.81
CA ALA A 130 13.97 19.79 11.37
C ALA A 130 12.86 19.20 12.26
N GLY A 131 12.83 17.88 12.46
CA GLY A 131 11.78 17.21 13.22
C GLY A 131 11.83 17.54 14.71
N LYS A 132 10.75 18.14 15.22
CA LYS A 132 10.57 18.48 16.64
C LYS A 132 9.34 17.81 17.22
N THR A 133 8.27 17.71 16.43
CA THR A 133 6.98 17.18 16.86
C THR A 133 6.80 15.74 16.39
N LYS A 134 6.78 14.79 17.33
CA LYS A 134 6.57 13.36 17.02
C LYS A 134 5.14 13.13 16.56
N LEU A 135 4.98 12.35 15.49
CA LEU A 135 3.67 12.05 14.92
C LEU A 135 2.89 11.04 15.77
N SER A 136 3.53 9.97 16.21
CA SER A 136 2.88 8.95 17.02
C SER A 136 3.87 8.24 17.94
N SER A 137 3.35 7.62 19.00
CA SER A 137 4.13 6.74 19.87
C SER A 137 4.54 5.43 19.17
N LEU A 138 3.83 5.03 18.11
CA LEU A 138 4.08 3.79 17.36
C LEU A 138 5.31 3.90 16.46
N SER A 139 5.55 5.10 15.91
CA SER A 139 6.72 5.39 15.08
C SER A 139 7.43 6.64 15.61
N PRO A 140 8.25 6.52 16.67
CA PRO A 140 8.85 7.66 17.36
C PRO A 140 9.85 8.44 16.49
N LYS A 141 10.23 7.90 15.34
CA LYS A 141 11.12 8.53 14.35
C LYS A 141 10.36 9.38 13.32
N LYS A 142 9.04 9.22 13.21
CA LYS A 142 8.21 10.04 12.31
C LYS A 142 7.79 11.32 13.01
N THR A 143 7.95 12.44 12.30
CA THR A 143 7.63 13.77 12.78
C THR A 143 6.64 14.47 11.86
N ILE A 144 5.88 15.44 12.40
CA ILE A 144 4.92 16.21 11.61
C ILE A 144 5.66 17.05 10.57
N GLU A 145 6.80 17.64 10.93
CA GLU A 145 7.64 18.38 9.99
C GLU A 145 8.15 17.48 8.86
N GLY A 146 8.45 16.21 9.18
CA GLY A 146 8.77 15.18 8.21
C GLY A 146 7.64 14.97 7.19
N ILE A 147 6.40 14.79 7.67
CA ILE A 147 5.24 14.62 6.78
C ILE A 147 5.03 15.84 5.89
N ILE A 148 5.10 17.06 6.44
CA ILE A 148 4.93 18.28 5.66
C ILE A 148 6.01 18.37 4.57
N GLY A 149 7.26 18.04 4.92
CA GLY A 149 8.35 17.95 3.96
C GLY A 149 8.07 16.93 2.85
N GLY A 150 7.66 15.71 3.24
CA GLY A 150 7.29 14.63 2.32
C GLY A 150 6.15 15.00 1.38
N ILE A 151 5.07 15.59 1.89
CA ILE A 151 3.93 16.07 1.09
C ILE A 151 4.39 17.12 0.09
N SER A 152 5.14 18.12 0.55
CA SER A 152 5.59 19.23 -0.30
C SER A 152 6.46 18.73 -1.45
N THR A 153 7.43 17.86 -1.17
CA THR A 153 8.29 17.26 -2.20
C THR A 153 7.53 16.30 -3.10
N GLY A 154 6.58 15.53 -2.55
CA GLY A 154 5.73 14.62 -3.31
C GLY A 154 4.86 15.35 -4.33
N ILE A 155 4.32 16.52 -3.96
CA ILE A 155 3.56 17.39 -4.88
C ILE A 155 4.47 17.89 -6.00
N ILE A 156 5.66 18.41 -5.66
CA ILE A 156 6.63 18.89 -6.64
C ILE A 156 7.02 17.77 -7.61
N MET A 157 7.41 16.60 -7.08
CA MET A 157 7.78 15.45 -7.89
C MET A 157 6.62 14.95 -8.73
N GLY A 158 5.39 14.96 -8.20
CA GLY A 158 4.19 14.63 -8.96
C GLY A 158 3.95 15.57 -10.14
N ILE A 159 4.04 16.90 -9.93
CA ILE A 159 3.93 17.89 -11.01
C ILE A 159 5.01 17.66 -12.07
N VAL A 160 6.26 17.45 -11.64
CA VAL A 160 7.38 17.15 -12.55
C VAL A 160 7.12 15.88 -13.36
N SER A 161 6.67 14.79 -12.70
CA SER A 161 6.31 13.54 -13.37
C SER A 161 5.18 13.73 -14.37
N ILE A 162 4.12 14.48 -14.03
CA ILE A 162 3.00 14.77 -14.94
C ILE A 162 3.50 15.45 -16.22
N VAL A 163 4.34 16.46 -16.09
CA VAL A 163 4.87 17.22 -17.24
C VAL A 163 5.80 16.35 -18.10
N ILE A 164 6.75 15.64 -17.48
CA ILE A 164 7.72 14.82 -18.20
C ILE A 164 7.04 13.65 -18.93
N LEU A 165 6.09 12.99 -18.26
CA LEU A 165 5.37 11.84 -18.79
C LEU A 165 4.18 12.23 -19.69
N LYS A 166 3.94 13.54 -19.89
CA LYS A 166 2.85 14.08 -20.72
C LYS A 166 1.46 13.58 -20.31
N LEU A 167 1.23 13.46 -19.01
CA LEU A 167 -0.04 13.02 -18.45
C LEU A 167 -1.05 14.17 -18.40
N GLN A 168 -2.34 13.85 -18.42
CA GLN A 168 -3.40 14.85 -18.31
C GLN A 168 -3.34 15.57 -16.96
N PHE A 169 -3.00 16.86 -16.97
CA PHE A 169 -2.69 17.58 -15.75
C PHE A 169 -3.85 17.60 -14.75
N SER A 170 -5.09 17.87 -15.17
CA SER A 170 -6.24 17.98 -14.27
C SER A 170 -6.50 16.70 -13.47
N VAL A 171 -6.49 15.55 -14.14
CA VAL A 171 -6.75 14.24 -13.54
C VAL A 171 -5.58 13.84 -12.63
N TYR A 172 -4.35 13.89 -13.14
CA TYR A 172 -3.20 13.39 -12.41
C TYR A 172 -2.76 14.31 -11.27
N PHE A 173 -3.02 15.61 -11.34
CA PHE A 173 -2.76 16.51 -10.22
C PHE A 173 -3.66 16.17 -9.02
N CYS A 174 -4.95 15.90 -9.26
CA CYS A 174 -5.86 15.41 -8.22
C CYS A 174 -5.39 14.08 -7.62
N LEU A 175 -4.92 13.14 -8.46
CA LEU A 175 -4.34 11.88 -8.00
C LEU A 175 -3.11 12.11 -7.11
N VAL A 176 -2.18 12.97 -7.52
CA VAL A 176 -0.97 13.31 -6.74
C VAL A 176 -1.34 13.87 -5.37
N MET A 177 -2.28 14.82 -5.31
CA MET A 177 -2.72 15.42 -4.04
C MET A 177 -3.27 14.39 -3.05
N ILE A 178 -3.96 13.36 -3.56
CA ILE A 178 -4.51 12.29 -2.74
C ILE A 178 -3.42 11.28 -2.33
N LEU A 179 -2.53 10.92 -3.25
CA LEU A 179 -1.42 9.99 -3.00
C LEU A 179 -0.48 10.48 -1.89
N VAL A 180 -0.07 11.75 -1.91
CA VAL A 180 0.87 12.30 -0.92
C VAL A 180 0.30 12.28 0.51
N LEU A 181 -1.02 12.29 0.66
CA LEU A 181 -1.70 12.21 1.96
C LEU A 181 -1.85 10.75 2.42
N ILE A 182 -2.07 9.83 1.49
CA ILE A 182 -2.33 8.42 1.79
C ILE A 182 -1.04 7.62 1.99
N ALA A 183 0.02 7.91 1.24
CA ALA A 183 1.26 7.15 1.31
C ALA A 183 1.79 7.01 2.76
N PRO A 184 1.87 8.08 3.59
CA PRO A 184 2.32 7.96 4.98
C PRO A 184 1.47 7.03 5.85
N VAL A 185 0.18 6.84 5.51
CA VAL A 185 -0.74 5.95 6.24
C VAL A 185 -0.34 4.49 6.09
N GLY A 186 0.10 4.08 4.90
CA GLY A 186 0.52 2.69 4.64
C GLY A 186 1.75 2.30 5.46
N ASP A 187 2.79 3.13 5.43
CA ASP A 187 3.99 2.94 6.24
C ASP A 187 3.66 3.00 7.76
N LEU A 188 2.69 3.81 8.20
CA LEU A 188 2.23 3.78 9.59
C LEU A 188 1.52 2.47 9.96
N TYR A 189 0.66 1.97 9.09
CA TYR A 189 -0.03 0.69 9.28
C TYR A 189 0.95 -0.47 9.37
N GLU A 190 1.92 -0.50 8.46
CA GLU A 190 2.99 -1.49 8.44
C GLU A 190 3.86 -1.42 9.69
N SER A 191 4.29 -0.21 10.07
CA SER A 191 5.03 0.03 11.30
C SER A 191 4.26 -0.50 12.51
N MET A 192 2.95 -0.23 12.61
CA MET A 192 2.10 -0.76 13.67
C MET A 192 2.09 -2.30 13.67
N LEU A 193 1.87 -2.93 12.51
CA LEU A 193 1.86 -4.40 12.38
C LEU A 193 3.15 -4.99 12.93
N LYS A 194 4.32 -4.48 12.54
CA LYS A 194 5.60 -4.98 13.04
C LYS A 194 5.76 -4.82 14.54
N ARG A 195 5.39 -3.65 15.10
CA ARG A 195 5.54 -3.39 16.54
C ARG A 195 4.65 -4.27 17.41
N ASN A 196 3.45 -4.60 16.97
CA ASN A 196 2.55 -5.49 17.72
C ASN A 196 3.08 -6.93 17.84
N PHE A 197 3.98 -7.32 16.94
CA PHE A 197 4.68 -8.61 16.96
C PHE A 197 6.16 -8.50 17.41
N ASN A 198 6.59 -7.35 17.94
CA ASN A 198 7.97 -7.06 18.36
C ASN A 198 9.02 -7.23 17.25
N LEU A 199 8.62 -7.03 15.99
CA LEU A 199 9.50 -7.09 14.83
C LEU A 199 9.96 -5.69 14.42
N LYS A 200 11.08 -5.64 13.68
CA LYS A 200 11.62 -4.39 13.11
C LYS A 200 11.47 -4.34 11.58
N ASN A 201 11.71 -5.46 10.90
CA ASN A 201 11.55 -5.63 9.46
C ASN A 201 10.52 -6.73 9.21
N SER A 202 9.87 -6.73 8.04
CA SER A 202 8.89 -7.76 7.67
C SER A 202 9.55 -9.12 7.39
N SER A 203 10.72 -9.10 6.76
CA SER A 203 11.57 -10.27 6.50
C SER A 203 13.04 -9.84 6.26
N GLU A 204 13.91 -10.80 5.97
CA GLU A 204 15.29 -10.56 5.50
C GLU A 204 15.48 -11.02 4.04
N ILE A 205 14.38 -11.08 3.26
CA ILE A 205 14.41 -11.56 1.87
C ILE A 205 15.31 -10.70 0.98
N LEU A 206 15.37 -9.38 1.21
CA LEU A 206 16.29 -8.50 0.52
C LEU A 206 17.52 -8.23 1.41
N PRO A 207 18.70 -8.81 1.10
CA PRO A 207 19.87 -8.68 1.95
C PRO A 207 20.25 -7.22 2.15
N GLY A 208 20.34 -6.80 3.41
CA GLY A 208 20.61 -5.41 3.81
C GLY A 208 19.45 -4.42 3.63
N HIS A 209 18.33 -4.83 3.04
CA HIS A 209 17.21 -3.95 2.67
C HIS A 209 15.87 -4.30 3.34
N GLY A 210 15.79 -5.38 4.10
CA GLY A 210 14.55 -5.80 4.79
C GLY A 210 13.67 -6.68 3.91
N GLY A 211 12.36 -6.63 4.11
CA GLY A 211 11.44 -7.40 3.28
C GLY A 211 10.92 -6.62 2.09
N ILE A 212 10.23 -7.34 1.20
CA ILE A 212 9.55 -6.78 0.04
C ILE A 212 8.33 -5.98 0.49
N PHE A 213 7.62 -6.44 1.52
CA PHE A 213 6.47 -5.75 2.09
C PHE A 213 6.86 -4.39 2.68
N ASP A 214 8.03 -4.29 3.33
CA ASP A 214 8.62 -3.03 3.82
C ASP A 214 8.81 -1.98 2.70
N ARG A 215 8.76 -2.37 1.41
CA ARG A 215 8.94 -1.48 0.25
C ARG A 215 7.65 -1.11 -0.46
N PHE A 216 6.59 -1.87 -0.20
CA PHE A 216 5.28 -1.71 -0.83
C PHE A 216 4.16 -1.39 0.18
N ASP A 217 4.53 -1.03 1.40
CA ASP A 217 3.63 -0.69 2.51
C ASP A 217 2.70 0.50 2.21
N SER A 218 3.27 1.60 1.73
CA SER A 218 2.54 2.79 1.26
C SER A 218 1.62 2.45 0.07
N TYR A 219 2.01 1.46 -0.74
CA TYR A 219 1.27 1.09 -1.95
C TYR A 219 -0.01 0.30 -1.68
N ILE A 220 -0.14 -0.34 -0.51
CA ILE A 220 -1.34 -1.08 -0.10
C ILE A 220 -2.58 -0.19 -0.22
N PHE A 221 -2.50 1.06 0.22
CA PHE A 221 -3.61 2.01 0.11
C PHE A 221 -3.56 2.82 -1.19
N CYS A 222 -2.36 3.10 -1.73
CA CYS A 222 -2.24 3.92 -2.94
C CYS A 222 -2.75 3.21 -4.20
N PHE A 223 -2.47 1.91 -4.41
CA PHE A 223 -2.87 1.22 -5.65
C PHE A 223 -4.37 1.27 -5.91
N PRO A 224 -5.23 0.82 -4.99
CA PRO A 224 -6.63 0.68 -5.35
C PRO A 224 -7.33 2.06 -5.35
N ILE A 225 -6.89 3.01 -4.50
CA ILE A 225 -7.39 4.40 -4.52
C ILE A 225 -7.01 5.09 -5.84
N PHE A 226 -5.77 4.95 -6.30
CA PHE A 226 -5.34 5.50 -7.59
C PHE A 226 -6.16 4.95 -8.75
N TYR A 227 -6.38 3.63 -8.79
CA TYR A 227 -7.15 2.98 -9.85
C TYR A 227 -8.59 3.50 -9.92
N TYR A 228 -9.31 3.51 -8.79
CA TYR A 228 -10.71 3.95 -8.78
C TYR A 228 -10.87 5.45 -9.03
N LEU A 229 -9.96 6.28 -8.53
CA LEU A 229 -9.98 7.72 -8.83
C LEU A 229 -9.70 7.99 -10.31
N THR A 230 -8.81 7.22 -10.94
CA THR A 230 -8.57 7.34 -12.39
C THR A 230 -9.82 7.01 -13.19
N ILE A 231 -10.55 5.95 -12.82
CA ILE A 231 -11.83 5.60 -13.45
C ILE A 231 -12.87 6.71 -13.24
N LEU A 232 -13.02 7.20 -12.01
CA LEU A 232 -14.00 8.22 -11.66
C LEU A 232 -13.74 9.53 -12.40
N LEU A 233 -12.48 9.99 -12.42
CA LEU A 233 -12.09 11.26 -13.02
C LEU A 233 -12.12 11.22 -14.54
N ASN A 234 -11.87 10.06 -15.17
CA ASN A 234 -12.00 9.91 -16.62
C ASN A 234 -13.47 9.75 -17.08
N ALA A 235 -14.39 9.49 -16.14
CA ALA A 235 -15.83 9.41 -16.43
C ALA A 235 -16.54 10.77 -16.38
N LEU A 236 -15.87 11.82 -15.89
CA LEU A 236 -16.33 13.21 -15.79
C LEU A 236 -15.83 14.02 -17.00
#